data_AF-A0A3C1SQH6-F1
#
_entry.id   AF-A0A3C1SQH6-F1
#
_cell.length_a   1.000
_cell.length_b   1.000
_cell.length_c   1.000
_cell.angle_alpha   90.00
_cell.angle_beta   90.00
_cell.angle_gamma   90.00
#
_symmetry.space_group_name_H-M   'P 1'
#
loop_
_entity.id
_entity.type
_entity.pdbx_description
1 polymer ?
#
loop_
_entity_poly.entity_id
_entity_poly.type
_entity_poly.pdbx_seq_one_letter_code
_entity_poly.pdbx_strand_id
1 'polypeptide(L)'
;MDRKFELIERLSVARQTGHLPASLGDALHAHLCNTLPVFARRALQADYLRQAAELLDGTPWQRAERLATLIRQWSGRRGESPLKQALYHAALLGRLPESPRHLYRILTETDA
;
A
#
# COMPACT_ATOMS: atom_id res chain seq x y z
N MET A 1 -2.42 -10.14 -17.16
CA MET A 1 -2.65 -9.75 -15.75
C MET A 1 -2.81 -11.01 -14.91
N ASP A 2 -2.12 -11.09 -13.78
CA ASP A 2 -2.16 -12.23 -12.86
C ASP A 2 -3.50 -12.23 -12.10
N ARG A 3 -4.28 -13.32 -12.16
CA ARG A 3 -5.62 -13.44 -11.55
C ARG A 3 -5.62 -13.15 -10.05
N LYS A 4 -4.47 -13.33 -9.38
CA LYS A 4 -4.30 -13.02 -7.96
C LYS A 4 -4.34 -11.52 -7.68
N PHE A 5 -3.84 -10.71 -8.59
CA PHE A 5 -3.81 -9.25 -8.45
C PHE A 5 -5.24 -8.68 -8.51
N GLU A 6 -6.02 -9.16 -9.49
CA GLU A 6 -7.43 -8.80 -9.63
C GLU A 6 -8.26 -9.22 -8.39
N LEU A 7 -7.96 -10.37 -7.78
CA LEU A 7 -8.63 -10.82 -6.57
C LEU A 7 -8.31 -9.92 -5.35
N ILE A 8 -7.07 -9.46 -5.24
CA ILE A 8 -6.64 -8.53 -4.19
C ILE A 8 -7.38 -7.19 -4.31
N GLU A 9 -7.49 -6.64 -5.52
CA GLU A 9 -8.24 -5.41 -5.76
C GLU A 9 -9.72 -5.57 -5.43
N ARG A 10 -10.36 -6.65 -5.90
CA ARG A 10 -11.77 -6.95 -5.61
C ARG A 10 -12.04 -7.14 -4.12
N LEU A 11 -11.13 -7.78 -3.39
CA LEU A 11 -11.22 -7.91 -1.93
C LEU A 11 -11.11 -6.56 -1.22
N SER A 12 -10.27 -5.65 -1.73
CA SER A 12 -10.16 -4.29 -1.20
C SER A 12 -11.49 -3.54 -1.35
N VAL A 13 -12.13 -3.61 -2.52
CA VAL A 13 -13.45 -2.98 -2.79
C VAL A 13 -14.56 -3.62 -1.95
N ALA A 14 -14.64 -4.95 -1.88
CA ALA A 14 -15.64 -5.68 -1.10
C ALA A 14 -15.55 -5.36 0.41
N ARG A 15 -14.33 -5.12 0.90
CA ARG A 15 -14.08 -4.66 2.28
C ARG A 15 -14.54 -3.22 2.50
N GLN A 16 -14.23 -2.31 1.59
CA GLN A 16 -14.59 -0.88 1.70
C GLN A 16 -16.12 -0.67 1.66
N THR A 17 -16.82 -1.52 0.93
CA THR A 17 -18.29 -1.47 0.75
C THR A 17 -19.08 -2.23 1.81
N GLY A 18 -18.40 -2.88 2.77
CA GLY A 18 -19.04 -3.60 3.86
C GLY A 18 -19.63 -4.97 3.47
N HIS A 19 -19.39 -5.44 2.25
CA HIS A 19 -19.80 -6.78 1.81
C HIS A 19 -18.98 -7.91 2.47
N LEU A 20 -17.88 -7.58 3.13
CA LEU A 20 -17.01 -8.52 3.82
C LEU A 20 -16.53 -7.93 5.15
N PRO A 21 -16.54 -8.70 6.26
CA PRO A 21 -15.98 -8.22 7.53
C PRO A 21 -14.52 -7.77 7.35
N ALA A 22 -14.17 -6.60 7.91
CA ALA A 22 -12.84 -6.03 7.74
C ALA A 22 -11.71 -6.98 8.18
N SER A 23 -11.93 -7.73 9.26
CA SER A 23 -10.99 -8.74 9.77
C SER A 23 -10.79 -9.90 8.80
N LEU A 24 -11.85 -10.38 8.15
CA LEU A 24 -11.77 -11.43 7.14
C LEU A 24 -11.06 -10.92 5.87
N GLY A 25 -11.34 -9.67 5.48
CA GLY A 25 -10.71 -9.05 4.31
C GLY A 25 -9.22 -8.87 4.50
N ASP A 26 -8.81 -8.41 5.68
CA ASP A 26 -7.39 -8.24 6.03
C ASP A 26 -6.66 -9.59 6.11
N ALA A 27 -7.31 -10.63 6.67
CA ALA A 27 -6.74 -11.98 6.72
C ALA A 27 -6.56 -12.60 5.32
N LEU A 28 -7.57 -12.49 4.45
CA LEU A 28 -7.48 -12.95 3.06
C LEU A 28 -6.43 -12.17 2.28
N HIS A 29 -6.37 -10.85 2.47
CA HIS A 29 -5.36 -10.00 1.84
C HIS A 29 -3.95 -10.41 2.25
N ALA A 30 -3.68 -10.55 3.56
CA ALA A 30 -2.39 -10.99 4.07
C ALA A 30 -2.01 -12.40 3.56
N HIS A 31 -2.97 -13.32 3.52
CA HIS A 31 -2.72 -14.68 3.00
C HIS A 31 -2.36 -14.65 1.51
N LEU A 32 -3.11 -13.92 0.69
CA LEU A 32 -2.83 -13.78 -0.74
C LEU A 32 -1.47 -13.13 -0.98
N CYS A 33 -1.14 -12.07 -0.23
CA CYS A 33 0.16 -11.40 -0.27
C CYS A 33 1.32 -12.38 -0.01
N ASN A 34 1.18 -13.33 0.91
CA ASN A 34 2.21 -14.33 1.19
C ASN A 34 2.45 -15.34 0.07
N THR A 35 1.47 -15.54 -0.82
CA THR A 35 1.60 -16.49 -1.95
C THR A 35 2.08 -15.84 -3.25
N LEU A 36 2.30 -14.52 -3.24
CA LEU A 36 2.76 -13.79 -4.41
C LEU A 36 4.29 -13.90 -4.57
N PRO A 37 4.80 -14.00 -5.81
CA PRO A 37 6.22 -13.83 -6.09
C PRO A 37 6.75 -12.49 -5.56
N VAL A 38 8.05 -12.44 -5.24
CA VAL A 38 8.69 -11.23 -4.69
C VAL A 38 8.48 -9.99 -5.58
N PHE A 39 8.56 -10.13 -6.90
CA PHE A 39 8.37 -9.02 -7.83
C PHE A 39 6.92 -8.47 -7.77
N ALA A 40 5.92 -9.34 -7.72
CA ALA A 40 4.51 -8.96 -7.66
C ALA A 40 4.18 -8.26 -6.33
N ARG A 41 4.76 -8.71 -5.22
CA ARG A 41 4.62 -8.04 -3.92
C ARG A 41 5.22 -6.63 -3.94
N ARG A 42 6.37 -6.45 -4.59
CA ARG A 42 7.02 -5.13 -4.72
C ARG A 42 6.19 -4.17 -5.58
N ALA A 43 5.63 -4.65 -6.69
CA ALA A 43 4.74 -3.84 -7.54
C ALA A 43 3.50 -3.40 -6.76
N LEU A 44 2.81 -4.34 -6.10
CA LEU A 44 1.62 -4.01 -5.31
C LEU A 44 1.96 -3.10 -4.11
N GLN A 45 3.15 -3.26 -3.50
CA GLN A 45 3.60 -2.35 -2.44
C GLN A 45 3.81 -0.94 -2.98
N ALA A 46 4.39 -0.81 -4.18
CA ALA A 46 4.54 0.47 -4.85
C ALA A 46 3.17 1.13 -5.11
N ASP A 47 2.18 0.37 -5.56
CA ASP A 47 0.81 0.88 -5.77
C ASP A 47 0.19 1.46 -4.51
N TYR A 48 0.26 0.73 -3.39
CA TYR A 48 -0.25 1.25 -2.12
C TYR A 48 0.50 2.49 -1.63
N LEU A 49 1.82 2.58 -1.89
CA LEU A 49 2.60 3.78 -1.56
C LEU A 49 2.24 4.97 -2.46
N ARG A 50 1.94 4.75 -3.75
CA ARG A 50 1.43 5.78 -4.66
C ARG A 50 0.07 6.29 -4.20
N GLN A 51 -0.88 5.39 -3.91
CA GLN A 51 -2.19 5.75 -3.36
C GLN A 51 -2.06 6.56 -2.06
N ALA A 52 -1.15 6.15 -1.16
CA ALA A 52 -0.89 6.91 0.06
C ALA A 52 -0.33 8.31 -0.22
N ALA A 53 0.52 8.46 -1.22
CA ALA A 53 1.09 9.75 -1.61
C ALA A 53 0.09 10.67 -2.33
N GLU A 54 -0.87 10.13 -3.08
CA GLU A 54 -1.94 10.91 -3.72
C GLU A 54 -2.85 11.60 -2.71
N LEU A 55 -2.99 11.03 -1.51
CA LEU A 55 -3.72 11.60 -0.38
C LEU A 55 -2.95 12.74 0.33
N LEU A 56 -1.72 13.04 -0.10
CA LEU A 56 -0.88 14.10 0.46
C LEU A 56 -0.79 15.28 -0.51
N ASP A 57 -0.86 16.50 0.03
CA ASP A 57 -0.62 17.70 -0.76
C ASP A 57 0.87 17.92 -1.06
N GLY A 58 1.15 18.57 -2.19
CA GLY A 58 2.49 19.03 -2.58
C GLY A 58 3.01 18.38 -3.86
N THR A 59 4.22 18.77 -4.24
CA THR A 59 4.95 18.18 -5.37
C THR A 59 5.31 16.71 -5.08
N PRO A 60 5.64 15.90 -6.10
CA PRO A 60 6.03 14.50 -5.88
C PRO A 60 7.17 14.32 -4.86
N TRP A 61 8.13 15.26 -4.84
CA TRP A 61 9.20 15.27 -3.83
C TRP A 61 8.68 15.58 -2.42
N GLN A 62 7.83 16.60 -2.27
CA GLN A 62 7.22 16.93 -0.98
C GLN A 62 6.34 15.79 -0.44
N ARG A 63 5.60 15.11 -1.32
CA ARG A 63 4.81 13.92 -0.97
C ARG A 63 5.72 12.80 -0.47
N ALA A 64 6.84 12.54 -1.14
CA ALA A 64 7.81 11.53 -0.73
C ALA A 64 8.44 11.84 0.65
N GLU A 65 8.80 13.10 0.93
CA GLU A 65 9.34 13.51 2.23
C GLU A 65 8.32 13.37 3.37
N ARG A 66 7.08 13.78 3.12
CA ARG A 66 5.96 13.63 4.06
C ARG A 66 5.68 12.16 4.33
N LEU A 67 5.60 11.34 3.28
CA LEU A 67 5.38 9.91 3.39
C LEU A 67 6.52 9.22 4.15
N ALA A 68 7.78 9.57 3.89
CA ALA A 68 8.94 9.06 4.64
C ALA A 68 8.84 9.37 6.13
N THR A 69 8.38 10.58 6.46
CA THR A 69 8.19 11.01 7.85
C THR A 69 7.08 10.22 8.52
N LEU A 70 5.96 10.03 7.83
CA LEU A 70 4.83 9.23 8.31
C LEU A 70 5.23 7.78 8.53
N ILE A 71 5.97 7.17 7.60
CA ILE A 71 6.46 5.79 7.71
C ILE A 71 7.38 5.62 8.92
N ARG A 72 8.31 6.56 9.15
CA ARG A 72 9.21 6.54 10.31
C ARG A 72 8.47 6.65 11.65
N GLN A 73 7.33 7.35 11.66
CA GLN A 73 6.49 7.52 12.85
C GLN A 73 5.40 6.44 12.96
N TRP A 74 5.31 5.54 11.99
CA TRP A 74 4.20 4.60 11.91
C TRP A 74 4.37 3.45 12.90
N SER A 75 3.33 3.17 13.68
CA SER A 75 3.34 2.17 14.75
C SER A 75 3.04 0.74 14.27
N GLY A 76 2.92 0.52 12.95
CA GLY A 76 2.52 -0.77 12.39
C GLY A 76 1.03 -1.08 12.48
N ARG A 77 0.24 -0.21 13.14
CA ARG A 77 -1.19 -0.44 13.36
C ARG A 77 -2.04 0.08 12.20
N ARG A 78 -3.09 -0.69 11.88
CA ARG A 78 -4.16 -0.24 10.99
C ARG A 78 -4.87 0.96 11.62
N GLY A 79 -5.13 1.99 10.82
CA GLY A 79 -5.94 3.13 11.21
C GLY A 79 -7.14 3.31 10.29
N GLU A 80 -8.10 4.12 10.72
CA GLU A 80 -9.33 4.38 9.95
C GLU A 80 -9.10 5.26 8.73
N SER A 81 -8.13 6.19 8.79
CA SER A 81 -7.87 7.10 7.67
C SER A 81 -7.37 6.34 6.42
N PRO A 82 -7.78 6.74 5.21
CA PRO A 82 -7.36 6.09 3.97
C PRO A 82 -5.84 5.98 3.83
N LEU A 83 -5.10 7.00 4.27
CA LEU A 83 -3.64 7.00 4.30
C LEU A 83 -3.08 5.90 5.21
N LYS A 84 -3.62 5.74 6.42
CA LYS A 84 -3.17 4.70 7.35
C LYS A 84 -3.53 3.30 6.85
N GLN A 85 -4.66 3.16 6.14
CA GLN A 85 -5.05 1.90 5.51
C GLN A 85 -4.10 1.52 4.37
N ALA A 86 -3.73 2.47 3.50
CA ALA A 86 -2.77 2.25 2.43
C ALA A 86 -1.38 1.86 2.98
N LEU A 87 -0.90 2.56 4.00
CA LEU A 87 0.37 2.22 4.68
C LEU A 87 0.34 0.83 5.33
N TYR A 88 -0.78 0.46 5.97
CA TYR A 88 -0.96 -0.86 6.56
C TYR A 88 -0.86 -1.97 5.50
N HIS A 89 -1.52 -1.80 4.36
CA HIS A 89 -1.47 -2.76 3.26
C HIS A 89 -0.10 -2.84 2.59
N ALA A 90 0.57 -1.72 2.38
CA ALA A 90 1.94 -1.69 1.88
C ALA A 90 2.91 -2.47 2.81
N ALA A 91 2.68 -2.43 4.12
CA ALA A 91 3.51 -3.13 5.09
C ALA A 91 3.27 -4.64 5.14
N LEU A 92 2.06 -5.10 4.78
CA LEU A 92 1.78 -6.55 4.66
C LEU A 92 2.59 -7.20 3.52
N LEU A 93 3.05 -6.40 2.55
CA LEU A 93 3.79 -6.87 1.38
C LEU A 93 5.31 -6.88 1.58
N GLY A 94 5.81 -6.19 2.60
CA GLY A 94 7.22 -6.11 2.93
C GLY A 94 7.57 -4.90 3.79
N ARG A 95 8.87 -4.73 4.06
CA ARG A 95 9.36 -3.57 4.81
C ARG A 95 9.07 -2.28 4.02
N LEU A 96 8.51 -1.28 4.71
CA LEU A 96 8.27 0.03 4.11
C LEU A 96 9.60 0.78 3.88
N PRO A 97 9.78 1.43 2.72
CA PRO A 97 10.93 2.27 2.48
C PRO A 97 10.85 3.58 3.28
N GLU A 98 11.88 3.87 4.07
CA GLU A 98 11.96 5.07 4.92
C GLU A 98 12.71 6.23 4.24
N SER A 99 13.36 5.97 3.09
CA SER A 99 14.16 6.97 2.36
C SER A 99 13.27 7.80 1.43
N PRO A 100 13.27 9.14 1.56
CA PRO A 100 12.55 10.02 0.64
C PRO A 100 12.96 9.83 -0.82
N ARG A 101 14.23 9.54 -1.11
CA ARG A 101 14.71 9.27 -2.48
C ARG A 101 14.13 7.98 -3.06
N HIS A 102 14.04 6.94 -2.24
CA HIS A 102 13.45 5.67 -2.69
C HIS A 102 11.95 5.84 -2.93
N LEU A 103 11.25 6.51 -2.01
CA LEU A 103 9.83 6.82 -2.18
C LEU A 103 9.60 7.68 -3.41
N TYR A 104 10.37 8.76 -3.60
CA TYR A 104 10.26 9.59 -4.80
C TYR A 104 10.35 8.78 -6.08
N ARG A 105 11.35 7.88 -6.17
CA ARG A 105 11.47 6.97 -7.32
C ARG A 105 10.22 6.13 -7.53
N ILE A 106 9.67 5.52 -6.48
CA ILE A 106 8.42 4.74 -6.54
C ILE A 106 7.23 5.58 -7.03
N LEU A 107 7.16 6.84 -6.60
CA LEU A 107 6.08 7.76 -6.95
C LEU A 107 6.18 8.28 -8.40
N THR A 108 7.37 8.30 -8.96
CA THR A 108 7.63 8.81 -10.32
C THR A 108 7.86 7.72 -11.35
N GLU A 109 8.15 6.49 -10.93
CA GLU A 109 8.14 5.31 -11.80
C GLU A 109 6.70 4.95 -12.11
N THR A 110 6.20 5.50 -13.23
CA THR A 110 5.00 5.01 -13.88
C THR A 110 5.31 3.63 -14.44
N ASP A 111 4.56 2.60 -14.06
CA ASP A 111 4.69 1.27 -14.65
C ASP A 111 4.54 1.40 -16.17
N ALA A 112 5.58 1.00 -16.90
CA ALA A 112 5.62 0.89 -18.36
C ALA A 112 4.94 -0.42 -18.82
#